data_AF-A0A838RXC0-F1
#
_entry.id   AF-A0A838RXC0-F1
#
_cell.length_a   1.000
_cell.length_b   1.000
_cell.length_c   1.000
_cell.angle_alpha   90.00
_cell.angle_beta   90.00
_cell.angle_gamma   90.00
#
_symmetry.space_group_name_H-M   'P 1'
#
loop_
_entity.id
_entity.type
_entity.pdbx_description
1 polymer ?
#
loop_
_entity_poly.entity_id
_entity_poly.type
_entity_poly.pdbx_seq_one_letter_code
_entity_poly.pdbx_strand_id
1 'polypeptide(L)'
;MNICQSAAISVRLLLTLFLIAAPLSAQRRRPAAPKPSPPAQPAKPALTFETLLAADSYKIYGEVRGVGQLLRSAGVNDILDPVMKLLAPPKEFKTLVRWLNSHADELMTCRLMFAAWPSRPKLPQTLFVIEFPSAEEAQKFEPQLKEFLPKFLPTPAPHSSPSPSPGKNVPSEAKPKETSSPPPPYILKQSGSLAFISDSQFTFKALRPTGSKLLAEDQNFRQVHDRLSSESVFLYFDVASAEKEEQGRMLQMQEEEKNGKPAKPPIRRKMH
;
A
#
# COMPACT_ATOMS: atom_id res chain seq x y z
N MET A 1 -22.92 30.03 -3.49
CA MET A 1 -23.92 28.94 -3.54
C MET A 1 -23.81 28.31 -4.92
N ASN A 2 -23.49 27.04 -5.20
CA ASN A 2 -23.28 25.83 -4.41
C ASN A 2 -22.25 24.96 -5.17
N ILE A 3 -21.03 24.80 -4.65
CA ILE A 3 -20.05 23.80 -5.13
C ILE A 3 -19.50 22.98 -3.94
N CYS A 4 -19.65 23.49 -2.70
CA CYS A 4 -19.22 22.82 -1.47
C CYS A 4 -20.07 21.63 -1.02
N GLN A 5 -21.19 21.34 -1.70
CA GLN A 5 -22.12 20.27 -1.31
C GLN A 5 -21.86 18.93 -2.03
N SER A 6 -21.00 18.91 -3.04
CA SER A 6 -20.78 17.73 -3.89
C SER A 6 -19.72 16.76 -3.32
N ALA A 7 -18.76 17.25 -2.52
CA ALA A 7 -17.72 16.40 -1.93
C ALA A 7 -18.23 15.48 -0.80
N ALA A 8 -19.32 15.85 -0.13
CA ALA A 8 -19.92 15.07 0.94
C ALA A 8 -20.76 13.87 0.43
N ILE A 9 -21.16 13.89 -0.84
CA ILE A 9 -22.01 12.84 -1.45
C ILE A 9 -21.15 11.67 -1.97
N SER A 10 -19.96 11.95 -2.51
CA SER A 10 -19.07 10.91 -3.04
C SER A 10 -18.49 9.98 -1.96
N VAL A 11 -18.24 10.51 -0.75
CA VAL A 11 -17.80 9.69 0.39
C VAL A 11 -18.94 8.83 0.95
N ARG A 12 -20.19 9.31 0.90
CA ARG A 12 -21.37 8.54 1.32
C ARG A 12 -21.75 7.43 0.34
N LEU A 13 -21.53 7.59 -0.96
CA LEU A 13 -21.84 6.57 -1.96
C LEU A 13 -20.85 5.39 -1.95
N LEU A 14 -19.56 5.67 -1.67
CA LEU A 14 -18.56 4.60 -1.52
C LEU A 14 -18.77 3.76 -0.24
N LEU A 15 -19.34 4.37 0.80
CA LEU A 15 -19.65 3.69 2.07
C LEU A 15 -20.97 2.90 2.05
N THR A 16 -21.90 3.21 1.14
CA THR A 16 -23.21 2.53 1.05
C THR A 16 -23.21 1.32 0.12
N LEU A 17 -22.28 1.21 -0.84
CA LEU A 17 -22.22 0.04 -1.74
C LEU A 17 -21.59 -1.21 -1.12
N PHE A 18 -20.99 -1.14 0.06
CA PHE A 18 -20.38 -2.29 0.75
C PHE A 18 -21.27 -2.99 1.78
N LEU A 19 -22.54 -2.58 1.93
CA LEU A 19 -23.45 -3.13 2.95
C LEU A 19 -24.45 -4.18 2.45
N ILE A 20 -24.36 -4.66 1.21
CA ILE A 20 -25.28 -5.70 0.69
C ILE A 20 -24.51 -6.79 -0.05
N ALA A 21 -23.83 -7.65 0.70
CA ALA A 21 -23.49 -9.01 0.28
C ALA A 21 -23.22 -9.87 1.52
N ALA A 22 -24.28 -10.20 2.26
CA ALA A 22 -24.22 -11.32 3.19
C ALA A 22 -24.48 -12.60 2.38
N PRO A 23 -23.51 -13.50 2.19
CA PRO A 23 -23.88 -14.89 1.94
C PRO A 23 -24.41 -15.46 3.26
N LEU A 24 -25.69 -15.84 3.25
CA LEU A 24 -26.24 -16.85 4.16
C LEU A 24 -25.51 -18.18 3.90
N SER A 25 -24.28 -18.29 4.40
CA SER A 25 -23.55 -19.55 4.43
C SER A 25 -24.10 -20.37 5.58
N ALA A 26 -24.97 -21.31 5.22
CA ALA A 26 -25.59 -22.27 6.10
C ALA A 26 -24.58 -22.97 7.02
N GLN A 27 -25.00 -23.08 8.27
CA GLN A 27 -24.36 -23.75 9.40
C GLN A 27 -23.99 -25.20 9.06
N ARG A 28 -22.73 -25.46 8.69
CA ARG A 28 -22.22 -26.83 8.51
C ARG A 28 -22.02 -27.47 9.89
N ARG A 29 -22.72 -28.59 10.14
CA ARG A 29 -22.60 -29.38 11.37
C ARG A 29 -21.14 -29.75 11.65
N ARG A 30 -20.73 -29.53 12.91
CA ARG A 30 -19.44 -29.89 13.51
C ARG A 30 -19.22 -31.43 13.45
N PRO A 31 -18.14 -31.94 12.85
CA PRO A 31 -17.64 -33.27 13.16
C PRO A 31 -16.97 -33.29 14.54
N ALA A 32 -16.99 -34.45 15.20
CA ALA A 32 -16.46 -34.68 16.54
C ALA A 32 -14.96 -34.35 16.68
N ALA A 33 -14.58 -33.94 17.89
CA ALA A 33 -13.23 -33.48 18.23
C ALA A 33 -12.15 -34.57 18.06
N PRO A 34 -11.00 -34.26 17.41
CA PRO A 34 -9.81 -35.10 17.49
C PRO A 34 -9.05 -34.89 18.81
N LYS A 35 -8.36 -35.96 19.23
CA LYS A 35 -7.53 -36.09 20.46
C LYS A 35 -6.52 -34.94 20.62
N PRO A 36 -6.22 -34.50 21.87
CA PRO A 36 -5.27 -33.42 22.10
C PRO A 36 -3.84 -33.85 21.74
N SER A 37 -3.25 -33.15 20.78
CA SER A 37 -1.80 -33.17 20.52
C SER A 37 -1.07 -32.43 21.64
N PRO A 38 0.19 -32.79 21.94
CA PRO A 38 0.99 -32.14 22.99
C PRO A 38 1.14 -30.62 22.74
N PRO A 39 1.28 -29.82 23.80
CA PRO A 39 1.34 -28.37 23.68
C PRO A 39 2.50 -27.96 22.77
N ALA A 40 2.15 -27.42 21.61
CA ALA A 40 3.10 -26.77 20.74
C ALA A 40 3.83 -25.69 21.54
N GLN A 41 5.16 -25.71 21.50
CA GLN A 41 5.98 -24.59 21.99
C GLN A 41 5.42 -23.30 21.40
N PRO A 42 5.39 -22.19 22.16
CA PRO A 42 4.91 -20.92 21.65
C PRO A 42 5.74 -20.56 20.43
N ALA A 43 5.14 -20.70 19.24
CA ALA A 43 5.77 -20.30 18.00
C ALA A 43 6.20 -18.85 18.17
N LYS A 44 7.48 -18.55 17.94
CA LYS A 44 7.94 -17.16 17.84
C LYS A 44 6.97 -16.46 16.89
N PRO A 45 6.41 -15.28 17.24
CA PRO A 45 5.48 -14.59 16.38
C PRO A 45 6.14 -14.45 15.00
N ALA A 46 5.53 -15.07 13.99
CA ALA A 46 6.03 -14.95 12.62
C ALA A 46 6.06 -13.45 12.28
N LEU A 47 7.14 -13.00 11.63
CA LEU A 47 7.29 -11.61 11.25
C LEU A 47 6.27 -11.27 10.15
N THR A 48 5.08 -10.81 10.54
CA THR A 48 4.06 -10.34 9.60
C THR A 48 4.12 -8.83 9.48
N PHE A 49 3.57 -8.29 8.39
CA PHE A 49 3.56 -6.84 8.16
C PHE A 49 2.87 -6.06 9.28
N GLU A 50 1.78 -6.58 9.84
CA GLU A 50 1.02 -5.96 10.93
C GLU A 50 1.84 -5.82 12.24
N THR A 51 2.82 -6.72 12.46
CA THR A 51 3.74 -6.64 13.61
C THR A 51 4.91 -5.68 13.37
N LEU A 52 5.14 -5.29 12.11
CA LEU A 52 6.15 -4.33 11.68
C LEU A 52 5.63 -2.90 11.65
N LEU A 53 4.31 -2.70 11.71
CA LEU A 53 3.68 -1.39 11.78
C LEU A 53 3.31 -1.06 13.22
N ALA A 54 3.68 0.14 13.68
CA ALA A 54 3.01 0.73 14.83
C ALA A 54 1.58 1.15 14.45
N ALA A 55 0.64 1.06 15.38
CA ALA A 55 -0.76 1.40 15.16
C ALA A 55 -0.96 2.87 14.69
N ASP A 56 -0.06 3.75 15.10
CA ASP A 56 -0.05 5.18 14.76
C ASP A 56 0.82 5.52 13.54
N SER A 57 1.25 4.54 12.73
CA SER A 57 2.13 4.79 11.59
C SER A 57 1.39 5.35 10.39
N TYR A 58 0.22 4.79 10.08
CA TYR A 58 -0.59 5.09 8.89
C TYR A 58 -2.05 5.15 9.25
N LYS A 59 -2.81 5.96 8.51
CA LYS A 59 -4.27 6.07 8.71
C LYS A 59 -5.05 5.06 7.87
N ILE A 60 -4.48 4.62 6.76
CA ILE A 60 -5.08 3.59 5.90
C ILE A 60 -4.21 2.35 5.94
N TYR A 61 -4.85 1.20 6.14
CA TYR A 61 -4.28 -0.13 5.92
C TYR A 61 -5.23 -0.92 5.03
N GLY A 62 -4.71 -1.68 4.08
CA GLY A 62 -5.49 -2.66 3.34
C GLY A 62 -4.72 -3.93 3.05
N GLU A 63 -5.46 -5.00 2.83
CA GLU A 63 -4.96 -6.34 2.62
C GLU A 63 -5.81 -7.05 1.57
N VAL A 64 -5.16 -7.76 0.66
CA VAL A 64 -5.76 -8.68 -0.31
C VAL A 64 -5.12 -10.05 -0.10
N ARG A 65 -5.94 -11.01 0.32
CA ARG A 65 -5.53 -12.39 0.63
C ARG A 65 -5.74 -13.28 -0.57
N GLY A 66 -4.80 -14.20 -0.79
CA GLY A 66 -4.89 -15.18 -1.86
C GLY A 66 -4.97 -14.49 -3.21
N VAL A 67 -4.05 -13.57 -3.49
CA VAL A 67 -4.10 -12.68 -4.67
C VAL A 67 -4.32 -13.48 -5.95
N GLY A 68 -3.59 -14.57 -6.15
CA GLY A 68 -3.77 -15.44 -7.31
C GLY A 68 -5.14 -16.10 -7.41
N GLN A 69 -5.71 -16.53 -6.27
CA GLN A 69 -7.07 -17.09 -6.22
C GLN A 69 -8.11 -16.03 -6.56
N LEU A 70 -7.95 -14.82 -6.01
CA LEU A 70 -8.85 -13.70 -6.28
C LEU A 70 -8.83 -13.33 -7.76
N LEU A 71 -7.64 -13.22 -8.37
CA LEU A 71 -7.49 -12.89 -9.79
C LEU A 71 -8.11 -13.93 -10.72
N ARG A 72 -8.15 -15.20 -10.31
CA ARG A 72 -8.81 -16.29 -11.05
C ARG A 72 -10.30 -16.40 -10.79
N SER A 73 -10.79 -15.73 -9.74
CA SER A 73 -12.22 -15.76 -9.42
C SER A 73 -13.01 -14.97 -10.45
N ALA A 74 -14.17 -15.49 -10.85
CA ALA A 74 -15.07 -14.77 -11.75
C ALA A 74 -15.49 -13.40 -11.18
N GLY A 75 -15.59 -13.29 -9.85
CA GLY A 75 -16.03 -12.08 -9.15
C GLY A 75 -15.02 -10.92 -9.15
N VAL A 76 -13.74 -11.14 -9.49
CA VAL A 76 -12.79 -10.01 -9.58
C VAL A 76 -13.14 -9.08 -10.74
N ASN A 77 -13.67 -9.62 -11.83
CA ASN A 77 -14.13 -8.81 -12.95
C ASN A 77 -15.37 -8.01 -12.56
N ASP A 78 -16.27 -8.57 -11.75
CA ASP A 78 -17.44 -7.84 -11.24
C ASP A 78 -17.07 -6.66 -10.34
N ILE A 79 -15.95 -6.76 -9.60
CA ILE A 79 -15.41 -5.68 -8.76
C ILE A 79 -14.63 -4.66 -9.59
N LEU A 80 -13.82 -5.12 -10.54
CA LEU A 80 -12.98 -4.26 -11.37
C LEU A 80 -13.78 -3.55 -12.46
N ASP A 81 -14.87 -4.13 -12.95
CA ASP A 81 -15.67 -3.57 -14.04
C ASP A 81 -16.23 -2.17 -13.72
N PRO A 82 -16.87 -1.93 -12.55
CA PRO A 82 -17.30 -0.61 -12.15
C PRO A 82 -16.13 0.39 -12.10
N VAL A 83 -14.97 -0.01 -11.55
CA VAL A 83 -13.78 0.85 -11.49
C VAL A 83 -13.30 1.19 -12.91
N MET A 84 -13.22 0.19 -13.78
CA MET A 84 -12.74 0.33 -15.15
C MET A 84 -13.67 1.19 -16.00
N LYS A 85 -14.99 1.14 -15.75
CA LYS A 85 -16.02 1.88 -16.47
C LYS A 85 -16.24 3.30 -15.92
N LEU A 86 -16.21 3.48 -14.60
CA LEU A 86 -16.55 4.76 -13.95
C LEU A 86 -15.35 5.67 -13.75
N LEU A 87 -14.18 5.10 -13.44
CA LEU A 87 -12.99 5.88 -13.08
C LEU A 87 -11.95 5.95 -14.20
N ALA A 88 -12.18 5.25 -15.32
CA ALA A 88 -11.30 5.19 -16.48
C ALA A 88 -9.81 5.17 -16.07
N PRO A 89 -9.39 4.15 -15.28
CA PRO A 89 -8.15 4.21 -14.54
C PRO A 89 -6.95 4.33 -15.50
N PRO A 90 -5.84 4.92 -15.03
CA PRO A 90 -4.63 5.09 -15.82
C PRO A 90 -4.15 3.77 -16.45
N LYS A 91 -3.41 3.84 -17.56
CA LYS A 91 -2.95 2.64 -18.29
C LYS A 91 -2.07 1.76 -17.41
N GLU A 92 -1.35 2.38 -16.48
CA GLU A 92 -0.50 1.79 -15.46
C GLU A 92 -1.30 0.79 -14.60
N PHE A 93 -2.53 1.15 -14.20
CA PHE A 93 -3.39 0.25 -13.43
C PHE A 93 -3.75 -1.01 -14.23
N LYS A 94 -4.08 -0.86 -15.51
CA LYS A 94 -4.38 -2.01 -16.39
C LYS A 94 -3.15 -2.89 -16.58
N THR A 95 -1.97 -2.29 -16.70
CA THR A 95 -0.68 -2.99 -16.79
C THR A 95 -0.39 -3.78 -15.51
N LEU A 96 -0.66 -3.21 -14.34
CA LEU A 96 -0.56 -3.89 -13.04
C LEU A 96 -1.52 -5.09 -12.96
N VAL A 97 -2.81 -4.88 -13.24
CA VAL A 97 -3.80 -5.97 -13.21
C VAL A 97 -3.42 -7.10 -14.16
N ARG A 98 -2.96 -6.77 -15.38
CA ARG A 98 -2.51 -7.79 -16.34
C ARG A 98 -1.30 -8.55 -15.83
N TRP A 99 -0.29 -7.84 -15.30
CA TRP A 99 0.91 -8.47 -14.77
C TRP A 99 0.61 -9.38 -13.59
N LEU A 100 -0.24 -8.92 -12.66
CA LEU A 100 -0.70 -9.74 -11.54
C LEU A 100 -1.41 -11.02 -12.03
N ASN A 101 -2.28 -10.90 -13.04
CA ASN A 101 -2.94 -12.06 -13.66
C ASN A 101 -1.95 -13.05 -14.29
N SER A 102 -0.91 -12.57 -14.97
CA SER A 102 0.13 -13.43 -15.56
C SER A 102 0.95 -14.19 -14.52
N HIS A 103 1.05 -13.68 -13.29
CA HIS A 103 1.79 -14.30 -12.19
C HIS A 103 0.86 -14.86 -11.11
N ALA A 104 -0.41 -15.11 -11.45
CA ALA A 104 -1.40 -15.54 -10.48
C ALA A 104 -1.03 -16.87 -9.79
N ASP A 105 -0.38 -17.81 -10.50
CA ASP A 105 0.08 -19.08 -9.90
C ASP A 105 1.10 -18.86 -8.77
N GLU A 106 2.02 -17.92 -8.96
CA GLU A 106 3.07 -17.59 -7.98
C GLU A 106 2.49 -16.78 -6.80
N LEU A 107 1.38 -16.07 -7.04
CA LEU A 107 0.70 -15.24 -6.07
C LEU A 107 -0.50 -15.95 -5.39
N MET A 108 -0.70 -17.25 -5.62
CA MET A 108 -1.88 -17.99 -5.15
C MET A 108 -2.12 -17.90 -3.65
N THR A 109 -1.04 -17.94 -2.87
CA THR A 109 -1.05 -17.92 -1.41
C THR A 109 -0.46 -16.63 -0.85
N CYS A 110 -0.05 -15.71 -1.72
CA CYS A 110 0.53 -14.45 -1.31
C CYS A 110 -0.54 -13.51 -0.75
N ARG A 111 -0.13 -12.67 0.20
CA ARG A 111 -0.92 -11.54 0.70
C ARG A 111 -0.33 -10.25 0.17
N LEU A 112 -1.14 -9.45 -0.52
CA LEU A 112 -0.76 -8.10 -0.90
C LEU A 112 -1.34 -7.13 0.13
N MET A 113 -0.49 -6.39 0.80
CA MET A 113 -0.88 -5.39 1.79
C MET A 113 -0.42 -4.01 1.35
N PHE A 114 -1.13 -2.98 1.79
CA PHE A 114 -0.69 -1.61 1.60
C PHE A 114 -1.01 -0.75 2.83
N ALA A 115 -0.20 0.28 3.03
CA ALA A 115 -0.43 1.30 4.03
C ALA A 115 -0.20 2.69 3.42
N ALA A 116 -1.07 3.65 3.76
CA ALA A 116 -1.04 4.99 3.18
C ALA A 116 -1.46 6.05 4.19
N TRP A 117 -1.19 7.31 3.84
CA TRP A 117 -1.41 8.48 4.69
C TRP A 117 -0.63 8.38 6.00
N PRO A 118 0.70 8.56 5.93
CA PRO A 118 1.54 8.46 7.11
C PRO A 118 1.11 9.49 8.17
N SER A 119 1.10 9.05 9.41
CA SER A 119 0.80 9.90 10.58
C SER A 119 2.07 10.48 11.21
N ARG A 120 3.25 10.06 10.76
CA ARG A 120 4.56 10.51 11.26
C ARG A 120 5.48 10.96 10.11
N PRO A 121 6.42 11.87 10.37
CA PRO A 121 7.46 12.21 9.40
C PRO A 121 8.39 11.00 9.16
N LYS A 122 9.12 11.02 8.03
CA LYS A 122 10.09 9.98 7.61
C LYS A 122 9.48 8.61 7.33
N LEU A 123 8.16 8.56 7.15
CA LEU A 123 7.44 7.43 6.59
C LEU A 123 7.16 7.68 5.11
N PRO A 124 7.17 6.65 4.26
CA PRO A 124 6.77 6.76 2.87
C PRO A 124 5.29 7.15 2.76
N GLN A 125 4.88 7.84 1.69
CA GLN A 125 3.46 8.20 1.53
C GLN A 125 2.60 6.96 1.31
N THR A 126 3.16 5.99 0.59
CA THR A 126 2.56 4.70 0.30
C THR A 126 3.59 3.60 0.48
N LEU A 127 3.19 2.54 1.17
CA LEU A 127 3.99 1.34 1.37
C LEU A 127 3.17 0.14 0.91
N PHE A 128 3.63 -0.54 -0.13
CA PHE A 128 3.06 -1.82 -0.57
C PHE A 128 3.95 -2.96 -0.10
N VAL A 129 3.34 -4.08 0.28
CA VAL A 129 4.04 -5.25 0.76
C VAL A 129 3.42 -6.50 0.14
N ILE A 130 4.26 -7.36 -0.43
CA ILE A 130 3.86 -8.70 -0.83
C ILE A 130 4.46 -9.66 0.19
N GLU A 131 3.60 -10.39 0.88
CA GLU A 131 3.99 -11.45 1.78
C GLU A 131 3.84 -12.80 1.11
N PHE A 132 4.97 -13.48 1.00
CA PHE A 132 5.07 -14.83 0.47
C PHE A 132 4.95 -15.86 1.60
N PRO A 133 4.55 -17.10 1.29
CA PRO A 133 4.62 -18.25 2.21
C PRO A 133 6.01 -18.50 2.80
N SER A 134 7.07 -18.15 2.07
CA SER A 134 8.46 -18.39 2.46
C SER A 134 9.41 -17.29 1.98
N ALA A 135 10.59 -17.22 2.58
CA ALA A 135 11.63 -16.27 2.18
C ALA A 135 12.23 -16.63 0.81
N GLU A 136 12.28 -17.92 0.50
CA GLU A 136 12.78 -18.48 -0.74
C GLU A 136 11.87 -18.10 -1.92
N GLU A 137 10.56 -18.16 -1.74
CA GLU A 137 9.59 -17.70 -2.75
C GLU A 137 9.70 -16.20 -2.99
N ALA A 138 9.80 -15.40 -1.93
CA ALA A 138 10.02 -13.96 -2.04
C ALA A 138 11.30 -13.64 -2.85
N GLN A 139 12.39 -14.37 -2.59
CA GLN A 139 13.67 -14.18 -3.28
C GLN A 139 13.60 -14.59 -4.76
N LYS A 140 12.85 -15.65 -5.10
CA LYS A 140 12.62 -16.07 -6.49
C LYS A 140 11.76 -15.10 -7.27
N PHE A 141 10.82 -14.43 -6.59
CA PHE A 141 9.90 -13.48 -7.20
C PHE A 141 10.51 -12.08 -7.36
N GLU A 142 11.44 -11.69 -6.50
CA GLU A 142 12.07 -10.36 -6.50
C GLU A 142 12.62 -9.92 -7.88
N PRO A 143 13.30 -10.77 -8.68
CA PRO A 143 13.76 -10.39 -10.01
C PRO A 143 12.62 -10.02 -10.96
N GLN A 144 11.51 -10.76 -10.93
CA GLN A 144 10.35 -10.50 -11.78
C GLN A 144 9.70 -9.17 -11.40
N LEU A 145 9.60 -8.90 -10.10
CA LEU A 145 9.09 -7.64 -9.59
C LEU A 145 10.00 -6.47 -9.98
N LYS A 146 11.32 -6.62 -9.89
CA LYS A 146 12.31 -5.61 -10.33
C LYS A 146 12.22 -5.31 -11.82
N GLU A 147 11.91 -6.31 -12.65
CA GLU A 147 11.73 -6.12 -14.08
C GLU A 147 10.40 -5.41 -14.41
N PHE A 148 9.36 -5.68 -13.63
CA PHE A 148 8.03 -5.11 -13.83
C PHE A 148 7.91 -3.66 -13.36
N LEU A 149 8.42 -3.34 -12.17
CA LEU A 149 8.21 -2.04 -11.52
C LEU A 149 8.58 -0.82 -12.39
N PRO A 150 9.67 -0.81 -13.20
CA PRO A 150 9.98 0.30 -14.10
C PRO A 150 8.92 0.53 -15.19
N LYS A 151 8.18 -0.53 -15.57
CA LYS A 151 7.10 -0.45 -16.58
C LYS A 151 5.83 0.16 -15.97
N PHE A 152 5.65 0.04 -14.66
CA PHE A 152 4.50 0.56 -13.91
C PHE A 152 4.76 1.97 -13.37
N LEU A 153 5.98 2.23 -12.86
CA LEU A 153 6.45 3.51 -12.34
C LEU A 153 7.59 4.01 -13.21
N PRO A 154 7.29 4.55 -14.41
CA PRO A 154 8.32 5.02 -15.32
C PRO A 154 9.14 6.12 -14.63
N THR A 155 10.46 5.94 -14.64
CA THR A 155 11.38 6.99 -14.20
C THR A 155 11.17 8.20 -15.09
N PRO A 156 10.96 9.41 -14.55
CA PRO A 156 10.88 10.62 -15.36
C PRO A 156 12.12 10.68 -16.26
N ALA A 157 11.92 10.65 -17.57
CA ALA A 157 13.02 10.82 -18.50
C ALA A 157 13.70 12.17 -18.20
N PRO A 158 15.04 12.26 -18.19
CA PRO A 158 15.71 13.53 -18.03
C PRO A 158 15.19 14.47 -19.14
N HIS A 159 14.60 15.59 -18.73
CA HIS A 159 14.22 16.67 -19.65
C HIS A 159 15.47 17.07 -20.43
N SER A 160 15.55 16.70 -21.70
CA SER A 160 16.50 17.26 -22.64
C SER A 160 16.14 18.75 -22.82
N SER A 161 16.78 19.61 -22.03
CA SER A 161 16.80 21.05 -22.35
C SER A 161 17.53 21.24 -23.67
N PRO A 162 17.01 22.06 -24.60
CA PRO A 162 17.65 22.26 -25.89
C PRO A 162 18.85 23.18 -25.70
N SER A 163 20.00 22.81 -26.24
CA SER A 163 21.09 23.76 -26.45
C SER A 163 21.81 23.44 -27.76
N PRO A 164 22.24 24.46 -28.52
CA PRO A 164 22.39 24.41 -29.97
C PRO A 164 23.74 23.84 -30.45
N SER A 165 23.76 23.49 -31.73
CA SER A 165 24.87 22.99 -32.56
C SER A 165 26.06 23.98 -32.69
N PRO A 166 27.10 23.72 -33.51
CA PRO A 166 27.98 22.55 -33.68
C PRO A 166 29.48 22.95 -33.63
N GLY A 167 30.42 22.04 -33.28
CA GLY A 167 31.84 22.36 -33.42
C GLY A 167 32.87 21.30 -33.02
N LYS A 168 33.50 20.71 -34.06
CA LYS A 168 34.94 20.38 -34.21
C LYS A 168 35.57 19.20 -33.42
N ASN A 169 35.92 18.18 -34.21
CA ASN A 169 36.74 16.97 -33.98
C ASN A 169 37.90 17.04 -32.96
N VAL A 170 37.96 16.02 -32.08
CA VAL A 170 39.19 15.28 -31.67
C VAL A 170 38.78 13.84 -31.30
N PRO A 171 39.47 12.77 -31.77
CA PRO A 171 39.19 11.41 -31.34
C PRO A 171 40.00 11.08 -30.08
N SER A 172 39.34 10.81 -28.97
CA SER A 172 39.99 10.21 -27.79
C SER A 172 39.19 9.00 -27.35
N GLU A 173 39.83 7.86 -27.53
CA GLU A 173 39.48 6.53 -27.04
C GLU A 173 39.17 6.59 -25.54
N ALA A 174 37.90 6.40 -25.18
CA ALA A 174 37.45 6.38 -23.80
C ALA A 174 36.42 5.27 -23.61
N LYS A 175 36.84 4.29 -22.80
CA LYS A 175 36.07 3.30 -22.03
C LYS A 175 34.56 3.62 -21.94
N PRO A 176 33.65 2.64 -22.16
CA PRO A 176 32.22 2.88 -21.97
C PRO A 176 31.96 3.29 -20.51
N LYS A 177 31.65 4.58 -20.30
CA LYS A 177 30.97 5.02 -19.08
C LYS A 177 29.56 4.45 -19.18
N GLU A 178 29.26 3.48 -18.32
CA GLU A 178 27.90 3.12 -17.99
C GLU A 178 27.12 4.41 -17.72
N THR A 179 26.19 4.70 -18.62
CA THR A 179 25.17 5.73 -18.44
C THR A 179 24.37 5.30 -17.22
N SER A 180 24.72 5.84 -16.04
CA SER A 180 23.95 5.60 -14.83
C SER A 180 22.55 6.16 -15.07
N SER A 181 21.61 5.28 -15.32
CA SER A 181 20.20 5.62 -15.38
C SER A 181 19.81 6.35 -14.08
N PRO A 182 18.94 7.38 -14.16
CA PRO A 182 18.44 8.02 -12.95
C PRO A 182 17.84 6.96 -12.02
N PRO A 183 18.03 7.09 -10.69
CA PRO A 183 17.55 6.10 -9.75
C PRO A 183 16.04 5.91 -9.90
N PRO A 184 15.53 4.67 -9.78
CA PRO A 184 14.11 4.41 -9.95
C PRO A 184 13.27 5.25 -8.98
N PRO A 185 12.05 5.70 -9.36
CA PRO A 185 11.17 6.48 -8.50
C PRO A 185 10.53 5.64 -7.39
N TYR A 186 11.14 4.52 -7.02
CA TYR A 186 10.67 3.58 -6.02
C TYR A 186 11.85 2.89 -5.32
N ILE A 187 11.59 2.45 -4.10
CA ILE A 187 12.53 1.67 -3.28
C ILE A 187 11.92 0.29 -3.06
N LEU A 188 12.66 -0.75 -3.47
CA LEU A 188 12.33 -2.14 -3.21
C LEU A 188 13.26 -2.69 -2.12
N LYS A 189 12.69 -3.33 -1.09
CA LYS A 189 13.42 -4.00 -0.01
C LYS A 189 12.81 -5.36 0.28
N GLN A 190 13.63 -6.37 0.56
CA GLN A 190 13.16 -7.66 1.07
C GLN A 190 13.57 -7.84 2.54
N SER A 191 12.69 -8.44 3.33
CA SER A 191 12.98 -8.89 4.69
C SER A 191 12.26 -10.20 4.97
N GLY A 192 12.99 -11.32 4.97
CA GLY A 192 12.39 -12.65 5.08
C GLY A 192 11.44 -12.92 3.91
N SER A 193 10.19 -13.25 4.21
CA SER A 193 9.11 -13.49 3.24
C SER A 193 8.38 -12.24 2.78
N LEU A 194 8.81 -11.03 3.19
CA LEU A 194 8.15 -9.77 2.85
C LEU A 194 8.96 -9.00 1.81
N ALA A 195 8.31 -8.62 0.70
CA ALA A 195 8.85 -7.69 -0.31
C ALA A 195 8.13 -6.34 -0.21
N PHE A 196 8.86 -5.28 0.12
CA PHE A 196 8.37 -3.92 0.34
C PHE A 196 8.66 -3.04 -0.86
N ILE A 197 7.63 -2.33 -1.34
CA ILE A 197 7.73 -1.31 -2.38
C ILE A 197 7.26 0.02 -1.78
N SER A 198 8.05 1.07 -1.96
CA SER A 198 7.75 2.40 -1.41
C SER A 198 8.18 3.51 -2.35
N ASP A 199 7.58 4.69 -2.19
CA ASP A 199 7.88 5.91 -2.93
C ASP A 199 9.16 6.62 -2.44
N SER A 200 9.63 6.29 -1.24
CA SER A 200 10.74 6.96 -0.59
C SER A 200 11.50 6.05 0.37
N GLN A 201 12.73 6.42 0.70
CA GLN A 201 13.56 5.64 1.61
C GLN A 201 12.97 5.64 3.03
N PHE A 202 12.96 4.45 3.64
CA PHE A 202 12.51 4.26 5.03
C PHE A 202 13.39 3.25 5.75
N THR A 203 13.25 3.18 7.08
CA THR A 203 13.86 2.14 7.92
C THR A 203 12.78 1.39 8.68
N PHE A 204 12.99 0.09 8.96
CA PHE A 204 12.03 -0.69 9.73
C PHE A 204 11.79 -0.12 11.14
N LYS A 205 12.80 0.54 11.74
CA LYS A 205 12.66 1.27 13.01
C LYS A 205 11.72 2.48 12.91
N ALA A 206 11.60 3.11 11.74
CA ALA A 206 10.65 4.20 11.53
C ALA A 206 9.20 3.69 11.40
N LEU A 207 9.01 2.49 10.84
CA LEU A 207 7.69 1.82 10.79
C LEU A 207 7.22 1.44 12.20
N ARG A 208 8.15 1.03 13.07
CA ARG A 208 7.87 0.69 14.45
C ARG A 208 8.92 1.28 15.41
N PRO A 209 8.68 2.48 15.95
CA PRO A 209 9.49 3.05 17.01
C PRO A 209 9.50 2.15 18.26
N THR A 210 10.58 2.21 19.03
CA THR A 210 10.68 1.43 20.28
C THR A 210 9.58 1.87 21.25
N GLY A 211 8.83 0.91 21.79
CA GLY A 211 7.75 1.16 22.74
C GLY A 211 6.41 1.58 22.12
N SER A 212 6.30 1.66 20.79
CA SER A 212 5.02 1.90 20.13
C SER A 212 4.13 0.66 20.14
N LYS A 213 2.83 0.85 20.38
CA LYS A 213 1.81 -0.21 20.21
C LYS A 213 1.80 -0.71 18.76
N LEU A 214 1.80 -2.02 18.55
CA LEU A 214 1.72 -2.59 17.20
C LEU A 214 0.32 -2.42 16.62
N LEU A 215 0.20 -2.35 15.30
CA LEU A 215 -1.10 -2.43 14.63
C LEU A 215 -1.79 -3.76 14.96
N ALA A 216 -1.02 -4.86 14.94
CA ALA A 216 -1.48 -6.19 15.36
C ALA A 216 -1.93 -6.26 16.84
N GLU A 217 -1.59 -5.29 17.69
CA GLU A 217 -2.00 -5.22 19.09
C GLU A 217 -3.16 -4.22 19.31
N ASP A 218 -3.54 -3.47 18.27
CA ASP A 218 -4.63 -2.53 18.37
C ASP A 218 -5.99 -3.24 18.43
N GLN A 219 -6.78 -2.97 19.47
CA GLN A 219 -8.05 -3.65 19.68
C GLN A 219 -9.06 -3.33 18.57
N ASN A 220 -9.08 -2.09 18.07
CA ASN A 220 -10.03 -1.70 17.03
C ASN A 220 -9.65 -2.39 15.72
N PHE A 221 -8.36 -2.39 15.37
CA PHE A 221 -7.85 -3.12 14.22
C PHE A 221 -8.18 -4.61 14.31
N ARG A 222 -7.76 -5.27 15.40
CA ARG A 222 -7.96 -6.71 15.61
C ARG A 222 -9.40 -7.12 15.56
N GLN A 223 -10.30 -6.40 16.23
CA GLN A 223 -11.72 -6.77 16.24
C GLN A 223 -12.33 -6.80 14.85
N VAL A 224 -11.97 -5.83 13.99
CA VAL A 224 -12.49 -5.77 12.62
C VAL A 224 -11.79 -6.82 11.74
N HIS A 225 -10.46 -6.95 11.88
CA HIS A 225 -9.66 -7.91 11.12
C HIS A 225 -10.02 -9.37 11.41
N ASP A 226 -10.22 -9.73 12.69
CA ASP A 226 -10.62 -11.07 13.12
C ASP A 226 -12.03 -11.41 12.57
N ARG A 227 -12.95 -10.44 12.56
CA ARG A 227 -14.31 -10.59 12.00
C ARG A 227 -14.31 -10.81 10.49
N LEU A 228 -13.39 -10.16 9.78
CA LEU A 228 -13.25 -10.25 8.33
C LEU A 228 -12.14 -11.22 7.92
N SER A 229 -11.81 -12.17 8.80
CA SER A 229 -10.68 -13.07 8.58
C SER A 229 -10.88 -14.05 7.41
N SER A 230 -12.14 -14.30 7.02
CA SER A 230 -12.51 -15.09 5.85
C SER A 230 -12.53 -14.29 4.54
N GLU A 231 -12.48 -12.96 4.60
CA GLU A 231 -12.62 -12.12 3.42
C GLU A 231 -11.32 -12.03 2.64
N SER A 232 -11.42 -12.04 1.31
CA SER A 232 -10.25 -11.91 0.42
C SER A 232 -9.73 -10.47 0.34
N VAL A 233 -10.54 -9.47 0.72
CA VAL A 233 -10.17 -8.05 0.70
C VAL A 233 -10.56 -7.43 2.04
N PHE A 234 -9.62 -6.69 2.62
CA PHE A 234 -9.78 -5.99 3.89
C PHE A 234 -9.27 -4.56 3.76
N LEU A 235 -10.02 -3.59 4.30
CA LEU A 235 -9.63 -2.19 4.35
C LEU A 235 -9.96 -1.63 5.74
N TYR A 236 -8.98 -0.97 6.35
CA TYR A 236 -9.08 -0.33 7.64
C TYR A 236 -8.69 1.15 7.52
N PHE A 237 -9.54 2.01 8.06
CA PHE A 237 -9.29 3.45 8.12
C PHE A 237 -9.39 3.93 9.57
N ASP A 238 -8.29 4.46 10.10
CA ASP A 238 -8.23 5.05 11.43
C ASP A 238 -8.78 6.49 11.42
N VAL A 239 -10.10 6.57 11.63
CA VAL A 239 -10.82 7.84 11.74
C VAL A 239 -10.32 8.67 12.90
N ALA A 240 -9.99 8.05 14.04
CA ALA A 240 -9.55 8.77 15.24
C ALA A 240 -8.20 9.47 15.01
N SER A 241 -7.27 8.79 14.34
CA SER A 241 -6.01 9.42 13.92
C SER A 241 -6.20 10.53 12.89
N ALA A 242 -7.18 10.40 11.99
CA ALA A 242 -7.50 11.45 11.02
C ALA A 242 -8.09 12.70 11.68
N GLU A 243 -9.05 12.54 12.57
CA GLU A 243 -9.69 13.63 13.32
C GLU A 243 -8.69 14.35 14.21
N LYS A 244 -7.79 13.62 14.88
CA LYS A 244 -6.74 14.21 15.71
C LYS A 244 -5.77 15.09 14.90
N GLU A 245 -5.40 14.68 13.68
CA GLU A 245 -4.57 15.50 12.78
C GLU A 245 -5.31 16.78 12.35
N GLU A 246 -6.60 16.69 12.07
CA GLU A 246 -7.43 17.84 11.70
C GLU A 246 -7.59 18.83 12.85
N GLN A 247 -7.88 18.36 14.06
CA GLN A 247 -7.95 19.19 15.27
C GLN A 247 -6.62 19.89 15.55
N GLY A 248 -5.49 19.18 15.42
CA GLY A 248 -4.17 19.77 15.56
C GLY A 248 -3.91 20.90 14.57
N ARG A 249 -4.31 20.72 13.30
CA ARG A 249 -4.22 21.77 12.27
C ARG A 249 -5.11 22.97 12.58
N MET A 250 -6.33 22.74 13.07
CA MET A 250 -7.24 23.82 13.45
C MET A 250 -6.68 24.65 14.62
N LEU A 251 -6.15 24.00 15.65
CA LEU A 251 -5.52 24.69 16.79
C LEU A 251 -4.29 25.50 16.34
N GLN A 252 -3.46 24.93 15.46
CA GLN A 252 -2.29 25.61 14.91
C GLN A 252 -2.67 26.86 14.10
N MET A 253 -3.74 26.78 13.29
CA MET A 253 -4.25 27.95 12.55
C MET A 253 -4.77 29.04 13.50
N GLN A 254 -5.51 28.68 14.55
CA GLN A 254 -6.00 29.65 15.55
C GLN A 254 -4.84 30.32 16.30
N GLU A 255 -3.76 29.59 16.60
CA GLU A 255 -2.59 30.15 17.26
C GLU A 255 -1.78 31.07 16.32
N GLU A 256 -1.67 30.73 15.03
CA GLU A 256 -1.05 31.59 14.03
C GLU A 256 -1.84 32.89 13.81
N GLU A 257 -3.17 32.81 13.78
CA GLU A 257 -4.08 33.96 13.68
C GLU A 257 -3.97 34.88 14.92
N LYS A 258 -3.95 34.29 16.13
CA LYS A 258 -3.74 35.06 17.38
C LYS A 258 -2.37 35.72 17.45
N ASN A 259 -1.34 35.10 16.89
CA ASN A 259 0.03 35.62 16.89
C ASN A 259 0.32 36.58 15.72
N GLY A 260 -0.67 36.94 14.89
CA GLY A 260 -0.52 37.88 13.79
C GLY A 260 0.47 37.44 12.71
N LYS A 261 0.83 36.14 12.67
CA LYS A 261 1.69 35.60 11.63
C LYS A 261 0.80 35.31 10.41
N PRO A 262 1.19 35.73 9.19
CA PRO A 262 0.41 35.40 8.01
C PRO A 262 0.29 33.88 7.90
N ALA A 263 -0.94 33.39 7.80
CA ALA A 263 -1.24 31.97 7.71
C ALA A 263 -0.35 31.34 6.64
N LYS A 264 0.48 30.35 7.04
CA LYS A 264 1.25 29.61 6.04
C LYS A 264 0.23 28.94 5.12
N PRO A 265 0.28 29.17 3.80
CA PRO A 265 -0.65 28.53 2.89
C PRO A 265 -0.55 27.01 3.10
N PRO A 266 -1.69 26.30 3.09
CA PRO A 266 -1.67 24.86 3.30
C PRO A 266 -0.67 24.26 2.32
N ILE A 267 0.27 23.48 2.85
CA ILE A 267 1.22 22.73 2.02
C ILE A 267 0.35 21.90 1.08
N ARG A 268 0.21 22.35 -0.17
CA ARG A 268 -0.42 21.60 -1.24
C ARG A 268 0.40 20.32 -1.33
N ARG A 269 -0.09 19.24 -0.72
CA ARG A 269 0.37 17.89 -1.03
C ARG A 269 0.13 17.76 -2.53
N LYS A 270 1.20 17.88 -3.33
CA LYS A 270 1.13 17.60 -4.75
C LYS A 270 0.72 16.14 -4.84
N MET A 271 -0.54 15.90 -5.22
CA MET A 271 -0.97 14.59 -5.67
C MET A 271 -0.26 14.38 -7.01
N HIS A 272 0.81 13.59 -7.00
CA HIS A 272 1.43 13.03 -8.18
C HIS A 272 1.19 11.53 -8.14
#